data_AF-A0A2S6U1R8-F1
#
_entry.id   AF-A0A2S6U1R8-F1
#
_cell.length_a   1.000
_cell.length_b   1.000
_cell.length_c   1.000
_cell.angle_alpha   90.00
_cell.angle_beta   90.00
_cell.angle_gamma   90.00
#
_symmetry.space_group_name_H-M   'P 1'
#
loop_
_entity.id
_entity.type
_entity.pdbx_description
1 polymer ?
#
loop_
_entity_poly.entity_id
_entity_poly.type
_entity_poly.pdbx_seq_one_letter_code
_entity_poly.pdbx_strand_id
1 'polypeptide(L)'
;EMRFIAGGIAGVDGPVMSVAAKAALHAVSGAIAVDMESHAVAAAAAAAGLPLYVLRAIADPAARSVPSAALAGIGPDGRRRPLAVLARLLVHPAQIAAIIRLAGDSKAALRSLARAAPMILSGV
;
A
#
# COMPACT_ATOMS: atom_id res chain seq x y z
N GLU A 1 16.37 -12.08 -3.45
CA GLU A 1 15.65 -13.09 -2.66
C GLU A 1 14.33 -12.49 -2.15
N MET A 2 13.26 -13.26 -2.03
CA MET A 2 11.95 -12.75 -1.58
C MET A 2 11.71 -13.19 -0.14
N ARG A 3 11.51 -12.22 0.76
CA ARG A 3 11.33 -12.46 2.19
C ARG A 3 9.86 -12.33 2.56
N PHE A 4 9.33 -13.32 3.25
CA PHE A 4 7.99 -13.29 3.85
C PHE A 4 8.09 -12.92 5.33
N ILE A 5 7.17 -12.07 5.79
CA ILE A 5 7.05 -11.68 7.20
C ILE A 5 5.56 -11.72 7.52
N ALA A 6 5.19 -12.42 8.60
CA ALA A 6 3.82 -12.50 9.08
C ALA A 6 3.58 -11.48 10.20
N GLY A 7 2.39 -10.88 10.22
CA GLY A 7 1.99 -9.90 11.23
C GLY A 7 0.68 -9.21 10.84
N GLY A 8 0.17 -8.37 11.73
CA GLY A 8 -1.07 -7.63 11.49
C GLY A 8 -0.93 -6.61 10.36
N ILE A 9 -2.01 -6.40 9.60
CA ILE A 9 -2.13 -5.34 8.60
C ILE A 9 -3.21 -4.38 9.09
N ALA A 10 -2.84 -3.12 9.28
CA ALA A 10 -3.80 -2.08 9.63
C ALA A 10 -4.61 -1.70 8.40
N GLY A 11 -5.93 -1.75 8.50
CA GLY A 11 -6.83 -1.15 7.51
C GLY A 11 -7.15 0.29 7.88
N VAL A 12 -7.08 1.19 6.90
CA VAL A 12 -7.38 2.62 7.08
C VAL A 12 -8.25 3.13 5.95
N ASP A 13 -9.14 4.09 6.24
CA ASP A 13 -10.00 4.70 5.20
C ASP A 13 -9.28 5.75 4.36
N GLY A 14 -8.10 6.21 4.82
CA GLY A 14 -7.32 7.25 4.19
C GLY A 14 -5.83 6.94 4.14
N PRO A 15 -5.09 7.54 3.20
CA PRO A 15 -3.69 7.21 2.98
C PRO A 15 -2.79 7.69 4.14
N VAL A 16 -1.88 6.81 4.58
CA VAL A 16 -0.87 7.12 5.62
C VAL A 16 0.46 7.50 4.96
N MET A 17 0.69 8.80 4.86
CA MET A 17 1.67 9.34 3.93
C MET A 17 3.05 9.64 4.55
N SER A 18 3.11 10.04 5.82
CA SER A 18 4.35 10.49 6.45
C SER A 18 5.01 9.38 7.27
N VAL A 19 6.33 9.45 7.41
CA VAL A 19 7.09 8.54 8.31
C VAL A 19 6.52 8.57 9.72
N ALA A 20 6.22 9.76 10.24
CA ALA A 20 5.65 9.94 11.58
C ALA A 20 4.27 9.27 11.71
N ALA A 21 3.38 9.42 10.71
CA ALA A 21 2.06 8.80 10.74
C ALA A 21 2.15 7.27 10.67
N LYS A 22 3.07 6.72 9.86
CA LYS A 22 3.33 5.28 9.80
C LYS A 22 3.86 4.74 11.14
N ALA A 23 4.80 5.47 11.77
CA ALA A 23 5.36 5.11 13.07
C ALA A 23 4.29 5.17 14.18
N ALA A 24 3.46 6.21 14.20
CA ALA A 24 2.36 6.35 15.16
C ALA A 24 1.34 5.20 15.01
N LEU A 25 0.96 4.86 13.78
CA LEU A 25 0.06 3.74 13.51
C LEU A 25 0.65 2.41 13.99
N HIS A 26 1.95 2.17 13.72
CA HIS A 26 2.64 0.99 14.20
C HIS A 26 2.66 0.93 15.74
N ALA A 27 2.97 2.04 16.41
CA ALA A 27 3.04 2.11 17.87
C ALA A 27 1.70 1.77 18.55
N VAL A 28 0.58 2.16 17.95
CA VAL A 28 -0.76 1.92 18.52
C VAL A 28 -1.30 0.52 18.16
N SER A 29 -1.02 0.03 16.95
CA SER A 29 -1.64 -1.21 16.43
C SER A 29 -0.75 -2.45 16.46
N GLY A 30 0.58 -2.28 16.52
CA GLY A 30 1.55 -3.35 16.29
C GLY A 30 1.57 -3.87 14.84
N ALA A 31 0.79 -3.29 13.92
CA ALA A 31 0.71 -3.75 12.54
C ALA A 31 2.03 -3.55 11.79
N ILE A 32 2.41 -4.52 10.96
CA ILE A 32 3.65 -4.51 10.19
C ILE A 32 3.48 -3.89 8.79
N ALA A 33 2.23 -3.70 8.36
CA ALA A 33 1.85 -3.06 7.11
C ALA A 33 0.52 -2.33 7.27
N VAL A 34 0.22 -1.44 6.32
CA VAL A 34 -1.03 -0.70 6.23
C VAL A 34 -1.53 -0.69 4.79
N ASP A 35 -2.83 -0.86 4.61
CA ASP A 35 -3.50 -0.67 3.32
C ASP A 35 -4.92 -0.11 3.50
N MET A 36 -5.59 0.18 2.39
CA MET A 36 -6.91 0.81 2.40
C MET A 36 -8.07 -0.12 2.04
N GLU A 37 -7.81 -1.38 1.69
CA GLU A 37 -8.85 -2.25 1.12
C GLU A 37 -9.06 -3.55 1.90
N SER A 38 -8.04 -4.06 2.58
CA SER A 38 -8.09 -5.41 3.15
C SER A 38 -9.06 -5.53 4.33
N HIS A 39 -9.29 -4.45 5.09
CA HIS A 39 -10.25 -4.48 6.19
C HIS A 39 -11.70 -4.65 5.72
N ALA A 40 -12.08 -4.08 4.57
CA ALA A 40 -13.40 -4.28 3.99
C ALA A 40 -13.61 -5.74 3.54
N VAL A 41 -12.59 -6.35 2.93
CA VAL A 41 -12.61 -7.78 2.56
C VAL A 41 -12.66 -8.67 3.82
N ALA A 42 -11.91 -8.31 4.87
CA ALA A 42 -11.93 -9.02 6.15
C ALA A 42 -13.30 -8.97 6.82
N ALA A 43 -13.96 -7.81 6.82
CA ALA A 43 -15.32 -7.67 7.34
C ALA A 43 -16.32 -8.54 6.56
N ALA A 44 -16.23 -8.57 5.23
CA ALA A 44 -17.09 -9.41 4.39
C ALA A 44 -16.84 -10.91 4.63
N ALA A 45 -15.58 -11.35 4.71
CA ALA A 45 -15.23 -12.74 5.00
C ALA A 45 -15.72 -13.18 6.38
N ALA A 46 -15.56 -12.33 7.40
CA ALA A 46 -16.05 -12.59 8.75
C ALA A 46 -17.58 -12.71 8.80
N ALA A 47 -18.31 -11.82 8.10
CA ALA A 47 -19.76 -11.90 7.99
C ALA A 47 -20.24 -13.18 7.29
N ALA A 48 -19.44 -13.72 6.38
CA ALA A 48 -19.70 -14.98 5.68
C ALA A 48 -19.17 -16.23 6.42
N GLY A 49 -18.50 -16.08 7.56
CA GLY A 49 -17.86 -17.19 8.29
C GLY A 49 -16.70 -17.85 7.53
N LEU A 50 -16.04 -17.12 6.62
CA LEU A 50 -14.95 -17.64 5.79
C LEU A 50 -13.57 -17.25 6.34
N PRO A 51 -12.57 -18.15 6.27
CA PRO A 51 -11.19 -17.79 6.56
C PRO A 51 -10.64 -16.82 5.49
N LEU A 52 -9.79 -15.89 5.91
CA LEU A 52 -9.14 -14.93 5.02
C LEU A 52 -7.63 -14.88 5.27
N TYR A 53 -6.86 -14.92 4.18
CA TYR A 53 -5.45 -14.58 4.17
C TYR A 53 -5.23 -13.32 3.32
N VAL A 54 -4.42 -12.39 3.82
CA VAL A 54 -4.04 -11.19 3.10
C VAL A 54 -2.54 -11.23 2.83
N LEU A 55 -2.17 -11.13 1.55
CA LEU A 55 -0.79 -11.02 1.11
C LEU A 55 -0.57 -9.64 0.49
N ARG A 56 0.36 -8.86 1.08
CA ARG A 56 0.77 -7.56 0.56
C ARG A 56 2.27 -7.55 0.27
N ALA A 57 2.66 -6.83 -0.79
CA ALA A 57 4.05 -6.49 -1.06
C ALA A 57 4.24 -4.99 -0.81
N ILE A 58 5.35 -4.62 -0.14
CA ILE A 58 5.59 -3.24 0.28
C ILE A 58 6.07 -2.41 -0.90
N ALA A 59 5.25 -1.44 -1.32
CA ALA A 59 5.57 -0.48 -2.38
C ALA A 59 6.23 0.81 -1.84
N ASP A 60 5.94 1.19 -0.60
CA ASP A 60 6.50 2.38 0.06
C ASP A 60 6.90 2.09 1.51
N PRO A 61 8.20 2.05 1.83
CA PRO A 61 8.68 1.60 3.14
C PRO A 61 8.33 2.59 4.27
N ALA A 62 8.28 2.11 5.51
CA ALA A 62 7.95 2.90 6.70
C ALA A 62 8.86 4.12 6.92
N ALA A 63 10.15 3.99 6.59
CA ALA A 63 11.15 5.04 6.71
C ALA A 63 11.07 6.13 5.62
N ARG A 64 10.04 6.10 4.76
CA ARG A 64 9.87 7.08 3.68
C ARG A 64 8.45 7.60 3.60
N SER A 65 8.37 8.92 3.42
CA SER A 65 7.10 9.58 3.08
C SER A 65 6.71 9.36 1.63
N VAL A 66 5.42 9.23 1.39
CA VAL A 66 4.82 9.21 0.05
C VAL A 66 4.69 10.66 -0.44
N PRO A 67 5.07 10.99 -1.68
CA PRO A 67 4.98 12.37 -2.18
C PRO A 67 3.54 12.85 -2.25
N SER A 68 3.28 14.12 -1.90
CA SER A 68 1.91 14.65 -1.90
C SER A 68 1.28 14.69 -3.30
N ALA A 69 2.08 14.76 -4.37
CA ALA A 69 1.60 14.60 -5.74
C ALA A 69 0.90 13.25 -5.98
N ALA A 70 1.27 12.19 -5.24
CA ALA A 70 0.62 10.88 -5.36
C ALA A 70 -0.84 10.91 -4.85
N LEU A 71 -1.17 11.79 -3.89
CA LEU A 71 -2.54 11.93 -3.38
C LEU A 71 -3.52 12.38 -4.46
N ALA A 72 -3.07 13.24 -5.38
CA ALA A 72 -3.90 13.67 -6.51
C ALA A 72 -4.30 12.49 -7.40
N GLY A 73 -3.53 11.40 -7.37
CA GLY A 73 -3.79 10.17 -8.09
C GLY A 73 -4.82 9.25 -7.45
N ILE A 74 -5.29 9.55 -6.23
CA ILE A 74 -6.29 8.75 -5.53
C ILE A 74 -7.57 9.58 -5.47
N GLY A 75 -8.58 9.17 -6.24
CA GLY A 75 -9.90 9.79 -6.16
C GLY A 75 -10.58 9.47 -4.83
N PRO A 76 -11.56 10.29 -4.39
CA PRO A 76 -12.39 9.98 -3.23
C PRO A 76 -13.20 8.68 -3.41
N ASP A 77 -13.34 8.22 -4.65
CA ASP A 77 -13.94 6.95 -5.06
C ASP A 77 -12.93 5.79 -5.16
N GLY A 78 -11.69 5.98 -4.69
CA GLY A 78 -10.60 4.99 -4.78
C GLY A 78 -10.04 4.79 -6.20
N ARG A 79 -10.60 5.46 -7.21
CA ARG A 79 -10.13 5.35 -8.60
C ARG A 79 -8.78 6.04 -8.78
N ARG A 80 -7.90 5.42 -9.58
CA ARG A 80 -6.59 5.97 -9.94
C ARG A 80 -6.73 7.12 -10.95
N ARG A 81 -6.06 8.24 -10.72
CA ARG A 81 -6.12 9.47 -11.53
C ARG A 81 -4.72 9.92 -11.97
N PRO A 82 -4.07 9.21 -12.91
CA PRO A 82 -2.67 9.50 -13.29
C PRO A 82 -2.47 10.91 -13.86
N LEU A 83 -3.47 11.45 -14.58
CA LEU A 83 -3.41 12.82 -15.11
C LEU A 83 -3.38 13.88 -14.00
N ALA A 84 -4.05 13.64 -12.87
CA ALA A 84 -4.03 14.56 -11.74
C ALA A 84 -2.67 14.56 -11.03
N VAL A 85 -1.98 13.40 -10.98
CA VAL A 85 -0.58 13.33 -10.52
C VAL A 85 0.32 14.14 -11.43
N LEU A 86 0.19 13.98 -12.76
CA LEU A 86 1.00 14.72 -13.74
C LEU A 86 0.78 16.24 -13.62
N ALA A 87 -0.47 16.68 -13.53
CA ALA A 87 -0.80 18.10 -13.32
C ALA A 87 -0.17 18.65 -12.03
N ARG A 88 -0.16 17.86 -10.95
CA ARG A 88 0.46 18.26 -9.68
C ARG A 88 1.99 18.32 -9.75
N LEU A 89 2.61 17.47 -10.57
CA LEU A 89 4.05 17.50 -10.81
C LEU A 89 4.51 18.70 -11.64
N LEU A 90 3.67 19.21 -12.54
CA LEU A 90 3.95 20.47 -13.24
C LEU A 90 4.04 21.66 -12.27
N VAL A 91 3.26 21.63 -11.19
CA VAL A 91 3.28 22.66 -10.13
C VAL A 91 4.39 22.42 -9.09
N HIS A 92 4.77 21.16 -8.85
CA HIS A 92 5.80 20.78 -7.88
C HIS A 92 6.87 19.84 -8.47
N PRO A 93 7.73 20.36 -9.37
CA PRO A 93 8.70 19.53 -10.09
C PRO A 93 9.75 18.86 -9.17
N ALA A 94 10.00 19.43 -8.00
CA ALA A 94 10.88 18.83 -6.99
C ALA A 94 10.43 17.42 -6.52
N GLN A 95 9.15 17.06 -6.74
CA GLN A 95 8.62 15.73 -6.38
C GLN A 95 8.79 14.66 -7.46
N ILE A 96 9.24 15.03 -8.67
CA ILE A 96 9.35 14.11 -9.82
C ILE A 96 10.22 12.89 -9.47
N ALA A 97 11.42 13.13 -8.93
CA ALA A 97 12.33 12.04 -8.56
C ALA A 97 11.70 11.09 -7.53
N ALA A 98 10.95 11.64 -6.57
CA ALA A 98 10.29 10.84 -5.54
C ALA A 98 9.11 10.02 -6.11
N ILE A 99 8.35 10.56 -7.06
CA ILE A 99 7.29 9.82 -7.77
C ILE A 99 7.87 8.72 -8.67
N ILE A 100 8.94 9.01 -9.43
CA ILE A 100 9.59 8.00 -10.28
C ILE A 100 10.08 6.84 -9.41
N ARG A 101 10.69 7.13 -8.27
CA ARG A 101 11.12 6.11 -7.32
C ARG A 101 9.95 5.30 -6.76
N LEU A 102 8.88 5.97 -6.33
CA LEU A 102 7.67 5.29 -5.85
C LEU A 102 7.05 4.38 -6.92
N ALA A 103 7.03 4.82 -8.18
CA ALA A 103 6.56 4.01 -9.31
C ALA A 103 7.46 2.78 -9.54
N GLY A 104 8.78 2.96 -9.45
CA GLY A 104 9.75 1.86 -9.51
C GLY A 104 9.54 0.83 -8.41
N ASP A 105 9.40 1.29 -7.17
CA ASP A 105 9.16 0.44 -5.99
C ASP A 105 7.82 -0.29 -6.09
N SER A 106 6.75 0.41 -6.53
CA SER A 106 5.44 -0.20 -6.78
C SER A 106 5.50 -1.29 -7.85
N LYS A 107 6.24 -1.05 -8.94
CA LYS A 107 6.45 -2.04 -10.01
C LYS A 107 7.22 -3.26 -9.47
N ALA A 108 8.22 -3.04 -8.61
CA ALA A 108 8.98 -4.12 -7.98
C ALA A 108 8.11 -4.93 -7.01
N ALA A 109 7.32 -4.26 -6.17
CA ALA A 109 6.38 -4.89 -5.24
C ALA A 109 5.33 -5.75 -5.97
N LEU A 110 4.73 -5.24 -7.05
CA LEU A 110 3.79 -6.00 -7.87
C LEU A 110 4.44 -7.23 -8.52
N ARG A 111 5.69 -7.12 -9.00
CA ARG A 111 6.42 -8.28 -9.54
C ARG A 111 6.68 -9.33 -8.46
N SER A 112 7.07 -8.92 -7.26
CA SER A 112 7.24 -9.83 -6.12
C SER A 112 5.92 -10.50 -5.74
N LEU A 113 4.83 -9.73 -5.67
CA LEU A 113 3.50 -10.25 -5.36
C LEU A 113 3.01 -11.27 -6.39
N ALA A 114 3.16 -10.97 -7.68
CA ALA A 114 2.79 -11.88 -8.77
C ALA A 114 3.58 -13.20 -8.73
N ARG A 115 4.84 -13.17 -8.28
CA ARG A 115 5.65 -14.37 -8.08
C ARG A 115 5.28 -15.14 -6.81
N ALA A 116 4.91 -14.43 -5.75
CA ALA A 116 4.56 -15.01 -4.45
C ALA A 116 3.16 -15.65 -4.43
N ALA A 117 2.19 -15.03 -5.11
CA ALA A 117 0.79 -15.43 -5.04
C ALA A 117 0.55 -16.91 -5.41
N PRO A 118 1.14 -17.46 -6.50
CA PRO A 118 0.99 -18.87 -6.82
C PRO A 118 1.54 -19.81 -5.73
N MET A 119 2.63 -19.42 -5.05
CA MET A 119 3.27 -20.27 -4.03
C MET A 119 2.38 -20.46 -2.79
N ILE A 120 1.61 -19.43 -2.44
CA ILE A 120 0.68 -19.48 -1.31
C ILE A 120 -0.60 -20.22 -1.72
N LEU A 121 -1.07 -20.04 -2.96
CA LEU A 121 -2.24 -20.74 -3.47
C LEU A 121 -2.00 -22.24 -3.74
N SER A 122 -0.78 -22.64 -4.06
CA SER A 122 -0.42 -24.05 -4.26
C SER A 122 -0.23 -24.85 -2.95
N GLY A 123 -0.22 -24.16 -1.81
CA GLY A 123 -0.13 -24.77 -0.47
C GLY A 123 -1.49 -24.86 0.25
N VAL A 124 -2.58 -24.50 -0.42
CA VAL A 124 -3.98 -24.67 0.00
C VAL A 124 -4.61 -25.76 -0.86
#